data_AF-A0A2E0BNL4-F1
#
_entry.id   AF-A0A2E0BNL4-F1
#
_cell.length_a   1.000
_cell.length_b   1.000
_cell.length_c   1.000
_cell.angle_alpha   90.00
_cell.angle_beta   90.00
_cell.angle_gamma   90.00
#
_symmetry.space_group_name_H-M   'P 1'
#
loop_
_entity.id
_entity.type
_entity.pdbx_description
1 polymer ?
#
loop_
_entity_poly.entity_id
_entity_poly.type
_entity_poly.pdbx_seq_one_letter_code
_entity_poly.pdbx_strand_id
1 'polypeptide(L)'
;MKFFFKVICLIMTALIFACTNDIEETNGNPSTINGLIDFEEVEYFTEVIGQTVLFDIDNADLNDSARYILVSQAVWLNENNEYTITVTGYADEQGTRGYNLALGAKRSAAVRDFLILNGVKEDRLKTSTFGKERPLKICSSEKCYSANRRAVTTIRRN
;
A
#
# COMPACT_ATOMS: atom_id res chain seq x y z
N MET A 1 -17.81 52.70 25.93
CA MET A 1 -18.42 52.14 27.16
C MET A 1 -17.74 50.79 27.40
N LYS A 2 -16.69 50.71 28.22
CA LYS A 2 -16.70 50.36 29.68
C LYS A 2 -17.55 49.10 29.91
N PHE A 3 -17.07 47.95 30.39
CA PHE A 3 -16.34 47.66 31.63
C PHE A 3 -15.63 46.29 31.51
N PHE A 4 -14.31 46.16 31.76
CA PHE A 4 -13.61 45.96 33.04
C PHE A 4 -13.63 44.50 33.59
N PHE A 5 -12.41 43.95 33.65
CA PHE A 5 -11.82 43.23 34.78
C PHE A 5 -12.40 41.88 35.24
N LYS A 6 -11.59 40.83 35.08
CA LYS A 6 -11.18 39.97 36.21
C LYS A 6 -9.76 39.46 35.97
N VAL A 7 -8.83 40.14 36.64
CA VAL A 7 -7.51 39.69 37.02
C VAL A 7 -7.66 38.50 37.98
N ILE A 8 -6.78 37.50 37.89
CA ILE A 8 -5.96 36.98 39.01
C ILE A 8 -5.06 35.88 38.45
N CYS A 9 -3.79 36.24 38.34
CA CYS A 9 -2.65 35.34 38.30
C CYS A 9 -2.53 34.69 39.69
N LEU A 10 -2.45 33.36 39.76
CA LEU A 10 -1.99 32.66 40.95
C LEU A 10 -1.11 31.48 40.54
N ILE A 11 0.19 31.78 40.55
CA ILE A 11 1.32 30.87 40.59
C ILE A 11 1.13 29.97 41.81
N MET A 12 1.25 28.64 41.67
CA MET A 12 1.75 27.74 42.72
C MET A 12 2.00 26.32 42.16
N THR A 13 3.26 25.90 42.32
CA THR A 13 3.77 24.54 42.54
C THR A 13 3.70 23.48 41.43
N ALA A 14 4.90 23.20 40.92
CA ALA A 14 5.28 21.96 40.27
C ALA A 14 4.96 20.73 41.13
N LEU A 15 4.32 19.74 40.51
CA LEU A 15 4.49 18.33 40.86
C LEU A 15 4.94 17.62 39.60
N ILE A 16 6.22 17.27 39.60
CA ILE A 16 6.86 16.41 38.63
C ILE A 16 6.19 15.04 38.78
N PHE A 17 5.28 14.70 37.88
CA PHE A 17 4.90 13.30 37.67
C PHE A 17 6.05 12.64 36.92
N ALA A 18 7.01 12.12 37.68
CA ALA A 18 7.96 11.14 37.18
C ALA A 18 7.20 9.83 37.00
N CYS A 19 6.68 9.59 35.80
CA CYS A 19 6.38 8.22 35.39
C CYS A 19 7.74 7.55 35.11
N THR A 20 8.24 6.81 36.09
CA THR A 20 9.25 5.78 35.83
C THR A 20 8.55 4.72 34.98
N ASN A 21 8.92 4.61 33.71
CA ASN A 21 8.60 3.43 32.93
C ASN A 21 9.69 2.42 33.25
N ASP A 22 9.40 1.52 34.18
CA ASP A 22 10.20 0.32 34.35
C ASP A 22 10.09 -0.47 33.04
N ILE A 23 11.17 -0.46 32.25
CA ILE A 23 11.30 -1.36 31.10
C ILE A 23 11.54 -2.74 31.70
N GLU A 24 10.49 -3.55 31.76
CA GLU A 24 10.58 -4.99 31.96
C GLU A 24 11.30 -5.57 30.73
N GLU A 25 12.60 -5.84 30.88
CA GLU A 25 13.38 -6.63 29.92
C GLU A 25 12.87 -8.07 29.95
N THR A 26 11.76 -8.31 29.27
CA THR A 26 11.36 -9.66 28.92
C THR A 26 12.35 -10.14 27.85
N ASN A 27 13.11 -11.19 28.20
CA ASN A 27 13.96 -11.93 27.27
C ASN A 27 13.04 -12.64 26.25
N GLY A 28 12.49 -11.85 25.32
CA GLY A 28 11.67 -12.31 24.23
C GLY A 28 12.56 -13.03 23.21
N ASN A 29 12.14 -14.24 22.84
CA ASN A 29 12.71 -14.92 21.69
C ASN A 29 12.70 -13.95 20.48
N PRO A 30 13.86 -13.62 19.86
CA PRO A 30 13.97 -12.65 18.77
C PRO A 30 13.08 -12.98 17.56
N SER A 31 12.57 -14.21 17.49
CA SER A 31 11.62 -14.69 16.50
C SER A 31 10.23 -14.02 16.59
N THR A 32 9.75 -13.65 17.78
CA THR A 32 8.40 -13.07 17.96
C THR A 32 8.37 -11.59 17.57
N ILE A 33 9.48 -10.87 17.79
CA ILE A 33 9.58 -9.43 17.51
C ILE A 33 9.66 -9.18 15.99
N ASN A 34 10.42 -10.01 15.27
CA ASN A 34 10.51 -9.92 13.80
C ASN A 34 9.15 -10.13 13.11
N GLY A 35 8.31 -11.03 13.65
CA GLY A 35 6.96 -11.26 13.10
C GLY A 35 6.02 -10.07 13.32
N LEU A 36 6.05 -9.46 14.51
CA LEU A 36 5.18 -8.32 14.83
C LEU A 36 5.55 -7.07 14.00
N ILE A 37 6.84 -6.82 13.78
CA ILE A 37 7.32 -5.73 12.94
C ILE A 37 6.96 -5.97 11.46
N ASP A 38 7.08 -7.21 10.97
CA ASP A 38 6.72 -7.58 9.59
C ASP A 38 5.22 -7.36 9.30
N PHE A 39 4.34 -7.66 10.26
CA PHE A 39 2.92 -7.38 10.12
C PHE A 39 2.61 -5.88 10.04
N GLU A 40 3.28 -5.06 10.83
CA GLU A 40 3.07 -3.60 10.84
C GLU A 40 3.52 -2.95 9.52
N GLU A 41 4.66 -3.37 8.97
CA GLU A 41 5.19 -2.87 7.70
C GLU A 41 4.30 -3.25 6.50
N VAL A 42 3.82 -4.50 6.46
CA VAL A 42 2.91 -4.98 5.40
C VAL A 42 1.55 -4.28 5.47
N GLU A 43 1.03 -4.08 6.68
CA GLU A 43 -0.21 -3.34 6.90
C GLU A 43 -0.05 -1.87 6.49
N TYR A 44 1.05 -1.23 6.87
CA TYR A 44 1.37 0.14 6.47
C TYR A 44 1.43 0.29 4.94
N PHE A 45 2.14 -0.61 4.25
CA PHE A 45 2.20 -0.60 2.79
C PHE A 45 0.82 -0.75 2.15
N THR A 46 -0.01 -1.62 2.73
CA THR A 46 -1.34 -1.93 2.19
C THR A 46 -2.34 -0.79 2.39
N GLU A 47 -2.41 -0.27 3.61
CA GLU A 47 -3.47 0.66 4.04
C GLU A 47 -3.08 2.13 3.90
N VAL A 48 -1.81 2.48 4.10
CA VAL A 48 -1.35 3.87 4.07
C VAL A 48 -0.82 4.26 2.70
N ILE A 49 0.07 3.45 2.12
CA ILE A 49 0.61 3.72 0.78
C ILE A 49 -0.41 3.34 -0.30
N GLY A 50 -1.10 2.22 -0.10
CA GLY A 50 -2.06 1.68 -1.04
C GLY A 50 -1.39 0.73 -2.03
N GLN A 51 -1.75 -0.55 -1.95
CA GLN A 51 -1.18 -1.59 -2.81
C GLN A 51 -1.85 -1.72 -4.20
N THR A 52 -2.99 -1.04 -4.43
CA THR A 52 -3.80 -1.22 -5.64
C THR A 52 -3.79 0.01 -6.53
N VAL A 53 -3.62 -0.20 -7.84
CA VAL A 53 -3.84 0.81 -8.87
C VAL A 53 -4.97 0.39 -9.81
N LEU A 54 -5.72 1.37 -10.31
CA LEU A 54 -6.89 1.14 -11.17
C LEU A 54 -6.58 1.52 -12.63
N PHE A 55 -7.33 0.92 -13.55
CA PHE A 55 -7.21 1.15 -14.98
C PHE A 55 -8.55 1.46 -15.63
N ASP A 56 -8.49 2.23 -16.71
CA ASP A 56 -9.63 2.49 -17.57
C ASP A 56 -10.03 1.24 -18.37
N ILE A 57 -11.22 1.31 -18.95
CA ILE A 57 -11.74 0.24 -19.80
C ILE A 57 -10.77 -0.03 -20.93
N ASP A 58 -10.50 -1.32 -21.16
CA ASP A 58 -9.65 -1.80 -22.26
C ASP A 58 -8.21 -1.26 -22.31
N ASN A 59 -7.73 -0.65 -21.23
CA ASN A 59 -6.42 0.00 -21.20
C ASN A 59 -5.49 -0.60 -20.12
N ALA A 60 -4.18 -0.52 -20.37
CA ALA A 60 -3.08 -0.81 -19.45
C ALA A 60 -2.20 0.42 -19.15
N ASP A 61 -2.56 1.60 -19.63
CA ASP A 61 -1.88 2.85 -19.35
C ASP A 61 -2.09 3.28 -17.90
N LEU A 62 -1.04 3.83 -17.30
CA LEU A 62 -1.08 4.40 -15.96
C LEU A 62 -1.57 5.85 -16.04
N ASN A 63 -2.75 6.12 -15.48
CA ASN A 63 -3.25 7.49 -15.28
C ASN A 63 -2.53 8.18 -14.11
N ASP A 64 -2.78 9.47 -13.92
CA ASP A 64 -2.09 10.28 -12.91
C ASP A 64 -2.29 9.75 -11.48
N SER A 65 -3.50 9.29 -11.15
CA SER A 65 -3.79 8.69 -9.84
C SER A 65 -2.98 7.41 -9.61
N ALA A 66 -2.87 6.55 -10.62
CA ALA A 66 -2.04 5.35 -10.56
C ALA A 66 -0.55 5.71 -10.39
N ARG A 67 -0.06 6.67 -11.17
CA ARG A 67 1.35 7.14 -11.06
C ARG A 67 1.65 7.71 -9.68
N TYR A 68 0.74 8.49 -9.10
CA TYR A 68 0.90 9.03 -7.76
C TYR A 68 1.07 7.92 -6.71
N ILE A 69 0.21 6.89 -6.74
CA ILE A 69 0.33 5.73 -5.84
C ILE A 69 1.66 5.00 -6.08
N LEU A 70 2.03 4.76 -7.34
CA LEU A 70 3.24 4.02 -7.67
C LEU A 70 4.53 4.75 -7.30
N VAL A 71 4.55 6.08 -7.33
CA VAL A 71 5.67 6.87 -6.82
C VAL A 71 5.82 6.64 -5.32
N SER A 72 4.72 6.69 -4.55
CA SER A 72 4.74 6.41 -3.11
C SER A 72 5.18 4.97 -2.82
N GLN A 73 4.70 3.98 -3.60
CA GLN A 73 5.16 2.60 -3.51
C GLN A 73 6.67 2.50 -3.78
N ALA A 74 7.17 3.13 -4.84
CA ALA A 74 8.59 3.07 -5.21
C ALA A 74 9.50 3.65 -4.12
N VAL A 75 9.13 4.79 -3.53
CA VAL A 75 9.87 5.41 -2.41
C VAL A 75 10.01 4.41 -1.27
N TRP A 76 8.91 3.85 -0.80
CA TRP A 76 8.94 2.90 0.31
C TRP A 76 9.68 1.61 -0.03
N LEU A 77 9.48 1.07 -1.23
CA LEU A 77 10.15 -0.16 -1.68
C LEU A 77 11.67 0.02 -1.79
N ASN A 78 12.16 1.22 -2.10
CA ASN A 78 13.59 1.52 -2.15
C ASN A 78 14.21 1.66 -0.75
N GLU A 79 13.43 2.06 0.25
CA GLU A 79 13.85 2.11 1.65
C GLU A 79 13.83 0.72 2.30
N ASN A 80 12.92 -0.17 1.86
CA ASN A 80 12.70 -1.50 2.44
C ASN A 80 13.13 -2.59 1.44
N ASN A 81 14.45 -2.79 1.33
CA ASN A 81 15.07 -3.62 0.29
C ASN A 81 14.99 -5.14 0.53
N GLU A 82 14.58 -5.58 1.72
CA GLU A 82 14.40 -6.99 2.09
C GLU A 82 13.17 -7.64 1.44
N TYR A 83 12.24 -6.83 0.93
CA TYR A 83 11.00 -7.32 0.35
C TYR A 83 11.16 -7.71 -1.12
N THR A 84 10.64 -8.88 -1.46
CA THR A 84 10.31 -9.24 -2.85
C THR A 84 8.91 -8.75 -3.19
N ILE A 85 8.72 -8.33 -4.44
CA ILE A 85 7.50 -7.71 -4.92
C ILE A 85 6.87 -8.61 -6.00
N THR A 86 5.57 -8.87 -5.86
CA THR A 86 4.75 -9.48 -6.92
C THR A 86 3.64 -8.54 -7.33
N VAL A 87 3.66 -8.13 -8.59
CA VAL A 87 2.62 -7.31 -9.21
C VAL A 87 1.66 -8.23 -9.97
N THR A 88 0.40 -8.24 -9.57
CA THR A 88 -0.63 -9.08 -10.18
C THR A 88 -1.67 -8.22 -10.90
N GLY A 89 -1.85 -8.45 -12.20
CA GLY A 89 -2.81 -7.70 -13.01
C GLY A 89 -4.13 -8.45 -13.20
N TYR A 90 -5.23 -7.70 -13.15
CA TYR A 90 -6.61 -8.16 -13.24
C TYR A 90 -7.36 -7.42 -14.35
N ALA A 91 -8.44 -8.03 -14.81
CA ALA A 91 -9.41 -7.42 -15.71
C ALA A 91 -10.84 -7.64 -15.20
N ASP A 92 -11.78 -6.85 -15.73
CA ASP A 92 -13.20 -7.06 -15.45
C ASP A 92 -13.75 -8.24 -16.25
N GLU A 93 -15.03 -8.57 -16.05
CA GLU A 93 -15.63 -9.80 -16.59
C GLU A 93 -15.87 -9.77 -18.12
N GLN A 94 -15.77 -8.59 -18.73
CA GLN A 94 -16.14 -8.35 -20.12
C GLN A 94 -15.07 -8.89 -21.08
N GLY A 95 -15.51 -9.42 -22.23
CA GLY A 95 -14.59 -9.97 -23.24
C GLY A 95 -14.14 -11.42 -22.97
N THR A 96 -13.27 -11.94 -23.83
CA THR A 96 -12.86 -13.36 -23.76
C THR A 96 -11.87 -13.62 -22.63
N ARG A 97 -11.76 -14.89 -22.22
CA ARG A 97 -10.78 -15.30 -21.20
C ARG A 97 -9.34 -14.99 -21.61
N GLY A 98 -8.94 -15.42 -22.81
CA GLY A 98 -7.58 -15.22 -23.31
C GLY A 98 -7.22 -13.74 -23.45
N TYR A 99 -8.18 -12.92 -23.89
CA TYR A 99 -8.00 -11.47 -23.96
C TYR A 99 -7.70 -10.88 -22.58
N ASN A 100 -8.50 -11.21 -21.57
CA ASN A 100 -8.35 -10.67 -20.23
C ASN A 100 -7.07 -11.14 -19.53
N LEU A 101 -6.60 -12.37 -19.81
CA LEU A 101 -5.28 -12.81 -19.36
C LEU A 101 -4.17 -11.93 -19.97
N ALA A 102 -4.23 -11.66 -21.26
CA ALA A 102 -3.26 -10.78 -21.92
C ALA A 102 -3.34 -9.33 -21.40
N LEU A 103 -4.54 -8.79 -21.22
CA LEU A 103 -4.74 -7.44 -20.69
C LEU A 103 -4.24 -7.31 -19.24
N GLY A 104 -4.53 -8.29 -18.39
CA GLY A 104 -4.01 -8.34 -17.02
C GLY A 104 -2.48 -8.44 -17.00
N ALA A 105 -1.86 -9.23 -17.88
CA ALA A 105 -0.40 -9.30 -18.01
C ALA A 105 0.22 -7.95 -18.45
N LYS A 106 -0.42 -7.24 -19.38
CA LYS A 106 0.02 -5.88 -19.77
C LYS A 106 -0.04 -4.91 -18.60
N ARG A 107 -1.09 -4.95 -17.79
CA ARG A 107 -1.25 -4.09 -16.60
C ARG A 107 -0.17 -4.35 -15.55
N SER A 108 0.12 -5.61 -15.23
CA SER A 108 1.20 -5.91 -14.28
C SER A 108 2.58 -5.56 -14.83
N ALA A 109 2.82 -5.72 -16.13
CA ALA A 109 4.04 -5.25 -16.77
C ALA A 109 4.19 -3.72 -16.69
N ALA A 110 3.14 -2.95 -17.00
CA ALA A 110 3.17 -1.49 -16.93
C ALA A 110 3.51 -0.97 -15.53
N VAL A 111 2.93 -1.59 -14.49
CA VAL A 111 3.25 -1.26 -13.09
C VAL A 111 4.69 -1.64 -12.74
N ARG A 112 5.14 -2.85 -13.10
CA ARG A 112 6.54 -3.27 -12.88
C ARG A 112 7.51 -2.28 -13.52
N ASP A 113 7.31 -1.97 -14.79
CA ASP A 113 8.22 -1.11 -15.56
C ASP A 113 8.26 0.30 -14.98
N PHE A 114 7.12 0.81 -14.49
CA PHE A 114 7.08 2.08 -13.77
C PHE A 114 7.85 2.03 -12.45
N LEU A 115 7.73 0.97 -11.66
CA LEU A 115 8.49 0.80 -10.42
C LEU A 115 10.01 0.72 -10.69
N ILE A 116 10.42 0.00 -11.75
CA ILE A 116 11.83 -0.07 -12.19
C ILE A 116 12.35 1.32 -12.58
N LEU A 117 11.56 2.07 -13.36
CA LEU A 117 11.91 3.44 -13.76
C LEU A 117 12.10 4.36 -12.55
N ASN A 118 11.43 4.07 -11.43
CA ASN A 118 11.55 4.79 -10.16
C ASN A 118 12.54 4.13 -9.18
N GLY A 119 13.45 3.28 -9.68
CA GLY A 119 14.61 2.80 -8.93
C GLY A 119 14.45 1.47 -8.20
N VAL A 120 13.26 0.87 -8.22
CA VAL A 120 13.05 -0.46 -7.62
C VAL A 120 13.82 -1.49 -8.45
N LYS A 121 14.70 -2.26 -7.81
CA LYS A 121 15.54 -3.24 -8.51
C LYS A 121 14.70 -4.32 -9.18
N GLU A 122 15.00 -4.61 -10.45
CA GLU A 122 14.26 -5.57 -11.28
C GLU A 122 14.28 -7.00 -10.70
N ASP A 123 15.39 -7.42 -10.10
CA ASP A 123 15.57 -8.75 -9.51
C ASP A 123 14.61 -9.03 -8.33
N ARG A 124 14.05 -7.97 -7.72
CA ARG A 124 13.06 -8.06 -6.65
C ARG A 124 11.63 -8.18 -7.18
N LEU A 125 11.39 -7.91 -8.46
CA LEU A 125 10.06 -7.77 -9.04
C LEU A 125 9.65 -9.00 -9.85
N LYS A 126 8.42 -9.45 -9.62
CA LYS A 126 7.74 -10.48 -10.42
C LYS A 126 6.39 -9.97 -10.90
N THR A 127 5.98 -10.40 -12.08
CA THR A 127 4.66 -10.11 -12.64
C THR A 127 3.84 -11.38 -12.75
N SER A 128 2.55 -11.28 -12.45
CA SER A 128 1.57 -12.33 -12.70
C SER A 128 0.26 -11.74 -13.20
N THR A 129 -0.67 -12.61 -13.60
CA THR A 129 -2.02 -12.18 -13.94
C THR A 129 -3.06 -13.25 -13.60
N PHE A 130 -4.23 -12.81 -13.16
CA PHE A 130 -5.42 -13.64 -13.08
C PHE A 130 -6.43 -13.34 -14.18
N GLY A 131 -6.17 -12.34 -15.04
CA GLY A 131 -7.18 -11.79 -15.94
C GLY A 131 -8.47 -11.52 -15.19
N LYS A 132 -9.56 -12.15 -15.62
CA LYS A 132 -10.89 -12.03 -15.01
C LYS A 132 -11.26 -13.14 -14.01
N GLU A 133 -10.34 -14.05 -13.71
CA GLU A 133 -10.62 -15.27 -12.93
C GLU A 133 -10.72 -15.04 -11.41
N ARG A 134 -10.30 -13.87 -10.93
CA ARG A 134 -10.27 -13.50 -9.50
C ARG A 134 -10.86 -12.09 -9.29
N PRO A 135 -12.17 -11.89 -9.54
CA PRO A 135 -12.80 -10.59 -9.38
C PRO A 135 -12.77 -10.15 -7.91
N LEU A 136 -12.58 -8.85 -7.69
CA LEU A 136 -12.76 -8.24 -6.36
C LEU A 136 -14.24 -8.10 -6.02
N LYS A 137 -15.05 -7.74 -7.02
CA LYS A 137 -16.50 -7.59 -6.89
C LYS A 137 -17.20 -8.39 -7.97
N ILE A 138 -18.18 -9.19 -7.59
CA ILE A 138 -19.02 -9.96 -8.52
C ILE A 138 -20.33 -9.20 -8.68
N CYS A 139 -20.42 -8.37 -9.73
CA CYS A 139 -21.67 -7.74 -10.13
C CYS A 139 -21.59 -7.16 -11.55
N SER A 140 -22.74 -7.02 -12.21
CA SER A 140 -22.84 -6.54 -13.59
C SER A 140 -23.15 -5.05 -13.67
N SER A 141 -22.27 -4.22 -13.12
CA SER A 141 -22.35 -2.76 -13.23
C SER A 141 -20.98 -2.13 -13.38
N GLU A 142 -20.92 -0.96 -14.01
CA GLU A 142 -19.66 -0.24 -14.22
C GLU A 142 -18.90 0.03 -12.90
N LYS A 143 -19.63 0.24 -11.80
CA LYS A 143 -19.05 0.40 -10.46
C LYS A 143 -18.26 -0.84 -9.99
N CYS A 144 -18.66 -2.05 -10.40
CA CYS A 144 -17.90 -3.27 -10.12
C CYS A 144 -16.77 -3.47 -11.12
N TYR A 145 -17.03 -3.20 -12.40
CA TYR A 145 -16.03 -3.35 -13.46
C TYR A 145 -14.80 -2.49 -13.19
N SER A 146 -14.99 -1.21 -12.85
CA SER A 146 -13.88 -0.30 -12.52
C SER A 146 -13.04 -0.78 -11.33
N ALA A 147 -13.66 -1.36 -10.30
CA ALA A 147 -12.93 -1.95 -9.18
C ALA A 147 -12.17 -3.23 -9.55
N ASN A 148 -12.62 -3.96 -10.58
CA ASN A 148 -11.96 -5.18 -11.05
C ASN A 148 -10.81 -4.91 -12.02
N ARG A 149 -10.84 -3.78 -12.73
CA ARG A 149 -9.74 -3.31 -13.60
C ARG A 149 -8.60 -2.74 -12.76
N ARG A 150 -7.75 -3.63 -12.23
CA ARG A 150 -6.70 -3.24 -11.27
C ARG A 150 -5.40 -4.01 -11.47
N ALA A 151 -4.34 -3.49 -10.87
CA ALA A 151 -3.16 -4.27 -10.52
C ALA A 151 -2.90 -4.12 -9.02
N VAL A 152 -2.42 -5.19 -8.40
CA VAL A 152 -2.14 -5.26 -6.96
C VAL A 152 -0.67 -5.60 -6.76
N THR A 153 0.01 -4.77 -5.99
CA THR A 153 1.41 -4.96 -5.58
C THR A 153 1.42 -5.66 -4.23
N THR A 154 1.94 -6.89 -4.18
CA THR A 154 2.11 -7.63 -2.91
C THR A 154 3.58 -7.72 -2.56
N ILE A 155 3.90 -7.63 -1.28
CA ILE A 155 5.26 -7.72 -0.77
C ILE A 155 5.42 -8.97 0.09
N ARG A 156 6.62 -9.56 0.07
CA ARG A 156 6.98 -10.71 0.92
C ARG A 156 8.45 -10.60 1.31
N ARG A 157 8.72 -10.68 2.61
CA ARG A 157 10.08 -10.69 3.15
C ARG A 157 10.84 -11.95 2.70
N ASN A 158 12.10 -11.79 2.36
CA ASN A 158 13.01 -12.90 2.04
C ASN A 158 13.55 -13.60 3.28
#